data_AF-A0A2G9RUB6-F1
#
_entry.id   AF-A0A2G9RUB6-F1
#
_cell.length_a   1.000
_cell.length_b   1.000
_cell.length_c   1.000
_cell.angle_alpha   90.00
_cell.angle_beta   90.00
_cell.angle_gamma   90.00
#
_symmetry.space_group_name_H-M   'P 1'
#
loop_
_entity.id
_entity.type
_entity.pdbx_description
1 polymer ?
#
loop_
_entity_poly.entity_id
_entity_poly.type
_entity_poly.pdbx_seq_one_letter_code
_entity_poly.pdbx_strand_id
1 'polypeptide(L)'
;LSAQVLEKKNIGFGILDPKSNAKIAKKLGTTEVGSLYAFKEDNVIEFDGELAADVLVDFLLDLIEDPVENINSRAELKALDRMEEETRVIGYFKNEDSEHYKEFVEAAENFHPYIKFFATFDKSVAKTLTLKLNEVDFYEPFMDEPVTVPDKPYTEQELVDFINKHKRATLRKLRPEDMFETWEDDLDGIHIVAFAEEEDPDGYEFIQILKEVARENTENPELSIVWIDPDDFPLVCVTVISHFSKSHSPIKK
;
A
#
# COMPACT_ATOMS: atom_id res chain seq x y z
N LEU A 1 -1.26 -23.65 5.30
CA LEU A 1 -0.26 -23.20 6.28
C LEU A 1 -0.76 -21.97 7.03
N SER A 2 -1.15 -20.90 6.33
CA SER A 2 -1.70 -19.65 6.92
C SER A 2 -2.84 -19.89 7.91
N ALA A 3 -3.83 -20.73 7.55
CA ALA A 3 -4.93 -21.09 8.45
C ALA A 3 -4.49 -21.72 9.79
N GLN A 4 -3.40 -22.48 9.81
CA GLN A 4 -2.86 -23.08 11.04
C GLN A 4 -2.14 -22.04 11.90
N VAL A 5 -1.43 -21.10 11.25
CA VAL A 5 -0.74 -20.00 11.94
C VAL A 5 -1.76 -19.05 12.58
N LEU A 6 -2.87 -18.79 11.89
CA LEU A 6 -3.90 -17.83 12.29
C LEU A 6 -5.09 -18.43 13.07
N GLU A 7 -5.04 -19.72 13.43
CA GLU A 7 -6.15 -20.42 14.09
C GLU A 7 -6.63 -19.71 15.38
N LYS A 8 -5.71 -19.08 16.11
CA LYS A 8 -6.00 -18.35 17.36
C LYS A 8 -6.47 -16.91 17.15
N LYS A 9 -6.43 -16.40 15.93
CA LYS A 9 -6.76 -15.01 15.57
C LYS A 9 -8.22 -14.84 15.12
N ASN A 10 -9.05 -15.88 15.28
CA ASN A 10 -10.47 -15.87 14.90
C ASN A 10 -10.70 -15.58 13.40
N ILE A 11 -9.76 -16.02 12.55
CA ILE A 11 -9.84 -15.88 11.09
C ILE A 11 -10.30 -17.19 10.47
N GLY A 12 -11.39 -17.14 9.71
CA GLY A 12 -11.95 -18.28 8.98
C GLY A 12 -11.46 -18.33 7.54
N PHE A 13 -11.09 -19.52 7.06
CA PHE A 13 -10.73 -19.75 5.66
C PHE A 13 -11.80 -20.62 4.98
N GLY A 14 -12.21 -20.23 3.78
CA GLY A 14 -13.20 -20.96 2.99
C GLY A 14 -12.83 -20.98 1.51
N ILE A 15 -13.35 -21.97 0.79
CA ILE A 15 -13.22 -22.05 -0.67
C ILE A 15 -14.62 -21.95 -1.25
N LEU A 16 -14.81 -21.04 -2.20
CA LEU A 16 -16.05 -20.86 -2.92
C LEU A 16 -15.86 -21.33 -4.37
N ASP A 17 -16.53 -22.41 -4.76
CA ASP A 17 -16.61 -22.78 -6.17
C ASP A 17 -17.73 -21.96 -6.85
N PRO A 18 -17.41 -21.01 -7.75
CA PRO A 18 -18.40 -20.14 -8.37
C PRO A 18 -19.35 -20.89 -9.30
N LYS A 19 -18.96 -22.06 -9.84
CA LYS A 19 -19.82 -22.86 -10.73
C LYS A 19 -20.96 -23.50 -9.96
N SER A 20 -20.67 -24.07 -8.80
CA SER A 20 -21.69 -24.68 -7.94
C SER A 20 -22.42 -23.67 -7.05
N ASN A 21 -21.81 -22.51 -6.76
CA ASN A 21 -22.32 -21.52 -5.81
C ASN A 21 -22.50 -20.11 -6.38
N ALA A 22 -22.86 -19.99 -7.66
CA ALA A 22 -22.98 -18.69 -8.36
C ALA A 22 -23.85 -17.64 -7.65
N LYS A 23 -24.92 -18.06 -6.96
CA LYS A 23 -25.77 -17.13 -6.18
C LYS A 23 -25.05 -16.55 -4.97
N ILE A 24 -24.22 -17.35 -4.30
CA ILE A 24 -23.44 -16.92 -3.13
C ILE A 24 -22.32 -15.99 -3.60
N ALA A 25 -21.58 -16.38 -4.65
CA ALA A 25 -20.54 -15.54 -5.26
C ALA A 25 -21.10 -14.15 -5.64
N LYS A 26 -22.24 -14.12 -6.35
CA LYS A 26 -22.90 -12.86 -6.71
C LYS A 26 -23.35 -12.04 -5.50
N LYS A 27 -23.78 -12.69 -4.42
CA LYS A 27 -24.20 -11.99 -3.19
C LYS A 27 -23.01 -11.42 -2.42
N LEU A 28 -21.87 -12.09 -2.46
CA LEU A 28 -20.63 -11.68 -1.79
C LEU A 28 -19.81 -10.67 -2.59
N GLY A 29 -20.20 -10.36 -3.83
CA GLY A 29 -19.46 -9.41 -4.68
C GLY A 29 -18.19 -9.99 -5.29
N THR A 30 -17.93 -11.30 -5.17
CA THR A 30 -16.73 -11.93 -5.72
C THR A 30 -16.87 -12.08 -7.24
N THR A 31 -16.09 -11.34 -8.01
CA THR A 31 -16.20 -11.29 -9.48
C THR A 31 -15.11 -12.04 -10.20
N GLU A 32 -13.92 -12.13 -9.61
CA GLU A 32 -12.76 -12.71 -10.26
C GLU A 32 -12.52 -14.16 -9.83
N VAL A 33 -12.23 -15.01 -10.81
CA VAL A 33 -12.03 -16.44 -10.59
C VAL A 33 -10.55 -16.70 -10.31
N GLY A 34 -10.27 -17.19 -9.11
CA GLY A 34 -8.90 -17.48 -8.68
C GLY A 34 -8.38 -16.49 -7.63
N SER A 35 -9.08 -15.38 -7.43
CA SER A 35 -8.75 -14.34 -6.46
C SER A 35 -9.18 -14.71 -5.05
N LEU A 36 -8.50 -14.09 -4.08
CA LEU A 36 -8.79 -14.23 -2.66
C LEU A 36 -9.57 -12.99 -2.20
N TYR A 37 -10.69 -13.20 -1.51
CA TYR A 37 -11.47 -12.13 -0.92
C TYR A 37 -11.48 -12.27 0.60
N ALA A 38 -11.11 -11.19 1.28
CA ALA A 38 -11.22 -11.06 2.72
C ALA A 38 -12.48 -10.26 3.08
N PHE A 39 -13.22 -10.74 4.07
CA PHE A 39 -14.45 -10.12 4.56
C PHE A 39 -14.21 -9.66 5.98
N LYS A 40 -14.21 -8.34 6.21
CA LYS A 40 -14.09 -7.73 7.53
C LYS A 40 -15.29 -6.81 7.73
N GLU A 41 -16.16 -7.19 8.64
CA GLU A 41 -17.42 -6.46 8.90
C GLU A 41 -18.25 -6.29 7.61
N ASP A 42 -18.49 -5.06 7.16
CA ASP A 42 -19.21 -4.76 5.92
C ASP A 42 -18.29 -4.57 4.71
N ASN A 43 -16.96 -4.62 4.91
CA ASN A 43 -15.95 -4.42 3.89
C ASN A 43 -15.52 -5.73 3.22
N VAL A 44 -15.36 -5.67 1.90
CA VAL A 44 -14.85 -6.76 1.05
C VAL A 44 -13.55 -6.29 0.42
N ILE A 45 -12.45 -6.94 0.78
CA ILE A 45 -11.11 -6.61 0.28
C ILE A 45 -10.69 -7.72 -0.67
N GLU A 46 -10.34 -7.35 -1.90
CA GLU A 46 -9.70 -8.25 -2.86
C GLU A 46 -8.20 -8.25 -2.60
N PHE A 47 -7.63 -9.43 -2.35
CA PHE A 47 -6.20 -9.58 -2.17
C PHE A 47 -5.56 -9.86 -3.52
N ASP A 48 -4.80 -8.89 -4.01
CA ASP A 48 -4.13 -8.91 -5.30
C ASP A 48 -2.60 -8.92 -5.17
N GLY A 49 -2.13 -9.82 -4.29
CA GLY A 49 -0.72 -10.04 -4.01
C GLY A 49 -0.28 -11.48 -4.24
N GLU A 50 0.96 -11.79 -3.88
CA GLU A 50 1.54 -13.12 -3.97
C GLU A 50 0.77 -14.12 -3.11
N LEU A 51 0.36 -15.24 -3.71
CA LEU A 51 -0.28 -16.36 -3.01
C LEU A 51 0.74 -17.22 -2.24
N ALA A 52 1.52 -16.56 -1.38
CA ALA A 52 2.48 -17.16 -0.46
C ALA A 52 1.94 -17.15 0.99
N ALA A 53 2.34 -18.13 1.78
CA ALA A 53 1.70 -18.35 3.08
C ALA A 53 2.05 -17.28 4.12
N ASP A 54 3.29 -16.81 4.10
CA ASP A 54 3.85 -15.69 4.83
C ASP A 54 3.18 -14.37 4.45
N VAL A 55 3.15 -14.03 3.14
CA VAL A 55 2.48 -12.81 2.64
C VAL A 55 1.01 -12.76 3.07
N LEU A 56 0.28 -13.86 2.91
CA LEU A 56 -1.12 -13.95 3.37
C LEU A 56 -1.28 -13.86 4.89
N VAL A 57 -0.31 -14.35 5.67
CA VAL A 57 -0.36 -14.22 7.13
C VAL A 57 -0.19 -12.76 7.51
N ASP A 58 0.79 -12.07 6.93
CA ASP A 58 1.08 -10.67 7.24
C ASP A 58 -0.08 -9.76 6.80
N PHE A 59 -0.57 -9.92 5.57
CA PHE A 59 -1.77 -9.21 5.09
C PHE A 59 -2.98 -9.39 6.02
N LEU A 60 -3.26 -10.62 6.46
CA LEU A 60 -4.40 -10.89 7.35
C LEU A 60 -4.18 -10.37 8.77
N LEU A 61 -2.94 -10.30 9.24
CA LEU A 61 -2.61 -9.69 10.53
C LEU A 61 -2.83 -8.18 10.47
N ASP A 62 -2.36 -7.51 9.42
CA ASP A 62 -2.62 -6.09 9.20
C ASP A 62 -4.12 -5.81 9.05
N LEU A 63 -4.83 -6.67 8.32
CA LEU A 63 -6.26 -6.49 8.09
C LEU A 63 -7.07 -6.54 9.39
N ILE A 64 -6.70 -7.36 10.39
CA ILE A 64 -7.46 -7.44 11.66
C ILE A 64 -7.18 -6.29 12.63
N GLU A 65 -6.10 -5.55 12.45
CA GLU A 65 -5.82 -4.35 13.24
C GLU A 65 -6.78 -3.20 12.87
N ASP A 66 -6.81 -2.15 13.69
CA ASP A 66 -7.64 -0.97 13.45
C ASP A 66 -7.16 -0.21 12.20
N PRO A 67 -8.08 0.37 11.41
CA PRO A 67 -7.73 1.05 10.16
C PRO A 67 -6.97 2.37 10.38
N VAL A 68 -7.00 2.92 11.60
CA VAL A 68 -6.31 4.17 11.95
C VAL A 68 -5.46 3.96 13.20
N GLU A 69 -4.16 4.24 13.09
CA GLU A 69 -3.23 4.18 14.20
C GLU A 69 -3.07 5.55 14.90
N ASN A 70 -3.18 5.58 16.23
CA ASN A 70 -3.07 6.82 17.00
C ASN A 70 -1.60 7.11 17.40
N ILE A 71 -1.09 8.26 16.96
CA ILE A 71 0.24 8.79 17.32
C ILE A 71 0.12 9.68 18.57
N ASN A 72 0.65 9.18 19.67
CA ASN A 72 0.58 9.80 20.99
C ASN A 72 1.94 10.35 21.47
N SER A 73 3.02 10.09 20.74
CA SER A 73 4.35 10.50 21.15
C SER A 73 5.29 10.85 19.98
N ARG A 74 6.33 11.63 20.28
CA ARG A 74 7.41 11.90 19.30
C ARG A 74 8.25 10.65 18.99
N ALA A 75 8.19 9.61 19.81
CA ALA A 75 8.90 8.37 19.55
C ALA A 75 8.18 7.57 18.45
N GLU A 76 6.85 7.48 18.53
CA GLU A 76 6.00 6.93 17.46
C GLU A 76 6.15 7.74 16.16
N LEU A 77 6.24 9.07 16.25
CA LEU A 77 6.47 9.91 15.06
C LEU A 77 7.77 9.55 14.32
N LYS A 78 8.84 9.17 15.04
CA LYS A 78 10.09 8.70 14.41
C LYS A 78 9.98 7.33 13.75
N ALA A 79 8.98 6.53 14.13
CA ALA A 79 8.71 5.26 13.46
C ALA A 79 8.08 5.52 12.09
N LEU A 80 7.23 6.55 11.96
CA LEU A 80 6.66 6.98 10.67
C LEU A 80 7.74 7.36 9.67
N ASP A 81 8.78 8.09 10.11
CA ASP A 81 9.90 8.49 9.23
C ASP A 81 10.60 7.30 8.54
N ARG A 82 10.41 6.06 9.05
CA ARG A 82 10.99 4.84 8.47
C ARG A 82 10.07 4.14 7.47
N MET A 83 8.83 4.60 7.34
CA MET A 83 7.81 4.06 6.43
C MET A 83 7.77 4.88 5.13
N GLU A 84 8.94 5.29 4.61
CA GLU A 84 9.03 6.13 3.42
C GLU A 84 8.54 5.42 2.15
N GLU A 85 8.52 4.09 2.14
CA GLU A 85 8.03 3.29 1.01
C GLU A 85 6.50 3.21 0.95
N GLU A 86 5.83 3.55 2.06
CA GLU A 86 4.39 3.42 2.21
C GLU A 86 3.67 4.75 2.00
N THR A 87 2.50 4.68 1.35
CA THR A 87 1.58 5.81 1.30
C THR A 87 0.96 6.00 2.68
N ARG A 88 1.07 7.21 3.23
CA ARG A 88 0.59 7.52 4.59
C ARG A 88 -0.35 8.70 4.57
N VAL A 89 -1.40 8.63 5.38
CA VAL A 89 -2.37 9.73 5.55
C VAL A 89 -2.43 10.08 7.02
N ILE A 90 -2.10 11.32 7.39
CA ILE A 90 -1.99 11.74 8.78
C ILE A 90 -2.93 12.89 9.09
N GLY A 91 -3.83 12.69 10.05
CA GLY A 91 -4.79 13.71 10.49
C GLY A 91 -4.59 14.20 11.92
N TYR A 92 -4.85 15.49 12.18
CA TYR A 92 -4.91 16.03 13.54
C TYR A 92 -6.34 16.41 13.92
N PHE A 93 -6.87 15.74 14.94
CA PHE A 93 -8.25 15.93 15.38
C PHE A 93 -8.34 16.32 16.85
N LYS A 94 -9.54 16.71 17.28
CA LYS A 94 -9.76 17.12 18.67
C LYS A 94 -9.68 15.95 19.66
N ASN A 95 -10.31 14.83 19.28
CA ASN A 95 -10.44 13.58 20.03
C ASN A 95 -11.19 12.55 19.17
N GLU A 96 -11.31 11.33 19.67
CA GLU A 96 -12.01 10.21 19.02
C GLU A 96 -13.52 10.47 18.81
N ASP A 97 -14.13 11.33 19.63
CA ASP A 97 -15.56 11.66 19.52
C ASP A 97 -15.86 12.68 18.41
N SER A 98 -14.84 13.30 17.81
CA SER A 98 -14.97 14.34 16.78
C SER A 98 -15.61 13.77 15.52
N GLU A 99 -16.61 14.46 14.96
CA GLU A 99 -17.24 14.07 13.68
C GLU A 99 -16.18 13.94 12.56
N HIS A 100 -15.24 14.87 12.46
CA HIS A 100 -14.15 14.81 11.47
C HIS A 100 -13.22 13.61 11.63
N TYR A 101 -13.05 13.09 12.84
CA TYR A 101 -12.24 11.89 13.05
C TYR A 101 -13.00 10.64 12.60
N LYS A 102 -14.33 10.62 12.79
CA LYS A 102 -15.17 9.51 12.32
C LYS A 102 -15.19 9.42 10.81
N GLU A 103 -15.36 10.55 10.12
CA GLU A 103 -15.26 10.63 8.64
C GLU A 103 -13.88 10.17 8.15
N PHE A 104 -12.81 10.47 8.93
CA PHE A 104 -11.46 10.02 8.62
C PHE A 104 -11.26 8.51 8.81
N VAL A 105 -11.88 7.91 9.85
CA VAL A 105 -11.87 6.47 10.08
C VAL A 105 -12.66 5.74 8.98
N GLU A 106 -13.84 6.25 8.62
CA GLU A 106 -14.65 5.70 7.52
C GLU A 106 -13.87 5.75 6.19
N ALA A 107 -13.15 6.84 5.92
CA ALA A 107 -12.28 6.93 4.76
C ALA A 107 -11.12 5.91 4.82
N ALA A 108 -10.55 5.65 5.99
CA ALA A 108 -9.46 4.69 6.17
C ALA A 108 -9.89 3.26 5.85
N GLU A 109 -11.11 2.87 6.21
CA GLU A 109 -11.66 1.53 5.92
C GLU A 109 -11.69 1.21 4.42
N ASN A 110 -11.83 2.22 3.56
CA ASN A 110 -11.83 2.05 2.10
C ASN A 110 -10.45 1.65 1.54
N PHE A 111 -9.36 1.89 2.28
CA PHE A 111 -7.99 1.62 1.85
C PHE A 111 -7.24 0.64 2.74
N HIS A 112 -7.87 0.14 3.80
CA HIS A 112 -7.26 -0.78 4.75
C HIS A 112 -7.03 -2.16 4.10
N PRO A 113 -5.83 -2.78 4.19
CA PRO A 113 -4.64 -2.36 4.96
C PRO A 113 -3.51 -1.73 4.13
N TYR A 114 -3.78 -1.36 2.87
CA TYR A 114 -2.76 -0.98 1.88
C TYR A 114 -2.21 0.45 2.05
N ILE A 115 -3.06 1.40 2.44
CA ILE A 115 -2.66 2.78 2.77
C ILE A 115 -2.75 2.96 4.29
N LYS A 116 -1.67 3.43 4.91
CA LYS A 116 -1.62 3.56 6.37
C LYS A 116 -2.18 4.90 6.82
N PHE A 117 -3.25 4.84 7.60
CA PHE A 117 -3.87 6.03 8.19
C PHE A 117 -3.39 6.20 9.63
N PHE A 118 -3.02 7.43 9.96
CA PHE A 118 -2.63 7.82 11.30
C PHE A 118 -3.41 9.03 11.77
N ALA A 119 -3.70 9.06 13.06
CA ALA A 119 -4.31 10.22 13.69
C ALA A 119 -3.52 10.65 14.92
N THR A 120 -3.57 11.94 15.22
CA THR A 120 -3.13 12.43 16.52
C THR A 120 -4.19 13.33 17.13
N PHE A 121 -4.26 13.32 18.46
CA PHE A 121 -5.01 14.28 19.26
C PHE A 121 -4.07 15.17 20.10
N ASP A 122 -2.76 14.91 20.02
CA ASP A 122 -1.74 15.62 20.78
C ASP A 122 -1.25 16.84 20.00
N LYS A 123 -1.48 18.02 20.57
CA LYS A 123 -1.09 19.31 19.98
C LYS A 123 0.42 19.44 19.75
N SER A 124 1.25 18.77 20.54
CA SER A 124 2.71 18.78 20.38
C SER A 124 3.16 17.92 19.20
N VAL A 125 2.51 16.78 18.98
CA VAL A 125 2.72 15.93 17.79
C VAL A 125 2.28 16.68 16.54
N ALA A 126 1.06 17.22 16.55
CA ALA A 126 0.53 18.02 15.43
C ALA A 126 1.44 19.22 15.09
N LYS A 127 2.02 19.87 16.09
CA LYS A 127 2.97 20.97 15.86
C LYS A 127 4.27 20.49 15.18
N THR A 128 4.74 19.28 15.47
CA THR A 128 5.92 18.71 14.80
C THR A 128 5.61 18.37 13.34
N LEU A 129 4.41 17.87 13.06
CA LEU A 129 3.91 17.61 11.70
C LEU A 129 3.41 18.87 10.98
N THR A 130 3.45 20.03 11.63
CA THR A 130 2.89 21.30 11.13
C THR A 130 1.38 21.32 10.81
N LEU A 131 0.65 20.30 11.26
CA LEU A 131 -0.80 20.15 11.10
C LEU A 131 -1.61 21.12 11.98
N LYS A 132 -2.65 21.71 11.39
CA LYS A 132 -3.70 22.45 12.11
C LYS A 132 -4.87 21.52 12.46
N LEU A 133 -5.76 21.97 13.36
CA LEU A 133 -6.93 21.18 13.75
C LEU A 133 -7.80 20.86 12.52
N ASN A 134 -8.22 19.59 12.42
CA ASN A 134 -8.96 18.98 11.32
C ASN A 134 -8.25 19.03 9.95
N GLU A 135 -6.92 19.17 9.96
CA GLU A 135 -6.11 19.09 8.76
C GLU A 135 -5.63 17.65 8.57
N VAL A 136 -5.58 17.24 7.30
CA VAL A 136 -5.11 15.92 6.89
C VAL A 136 -4.02 16.13 5.84
N ASP A 137 -2.89 15.49 6.04
CA ASP A 137 -1.75 15.49 5.12
C ASP A 137 -1.61 14.10 4.49
N PHE A 138 -1.40 14.07 3.17
CA PHE A 138 -1.11 12.88 2.39
C PHE A 138 0.39 12.84 2.07
N TYR A 139 1.05 11.75 2.42
CA TYR A 139 2.46 11.51 2.14
C TYR A 139 2.57 10.46 1.04
N GLU A 140 2.97 10.93 -0.14
CA GLU A 140 3.37 10.06 -1.24
C GLU A 140 4.66 9.30 -0.86
N PRO A 141 4.78 8.01 -1.23
CA PRO A 141 6.02 7.25 -1.07
C PRO A 141 7.25 8.00 -1.58
N PHE A 142 8.32 7.95 -0.80
CA PHE A 142 9.63 8.54 -1.08
C PHE A 142 9.68 10.08 -1.20
N MET A 143 8.57 10.76 -0.88
CA MET A 143 8.50 12.22 -0.83
C MET A 143 8.76 12.73 0.59
N ASP A 144 9.52 13.83 0.68
CA ASP A 144 9.90 14.42 1.97
C ASP A 144 8.78 15.29 2.54
N GLU A 145 8.01 15.95 1.67
CA GLU A 145 6.94 16.89 2.03
C GLU A 145 5.57 16.29 1.69
N PRO A 146 4.57 16.45 2.56
CA PRO A 146 3.21 16.01 2.28
C PRO A 146 2.46 16.98 1.37
N VAL A 147 1.35 16.50 0.83
CA VAL A 147 0.30 17.31 0.23
C VAL A 147 -0.86 17.41 1.22
N THR A 148 -1.14 18.62 1.71
CA THR A 148 -2.31 18.88 2.54
C THR A 148 -3.59 18.77 1.71
N VAL A 149 -4.56 17.98 2.18
CA VAL A 149 -5.86 17.84 1.51
C VAL A 149 -6.58 19.21 1.52
N PRO A 150 -7.03 19.71 0.35
CA PRO A 150 -7.65 21.03 0.26
C PRO A 150 -9.07 21.06 0.86
N ASP A 151 -9.54 22.26 1.21
CA ASP A 151 -10.95 22.54 1.53
C ASP A 151 -11.53 21.88 2.80
N LYS A 152 -10.77 21.83 3.90
CA LYS A 152 -11.28 21.34 5.20
C LYS A 152 -12.49 22.12 5.75
N PRO A 153 -13.38 21.48 6.55
CA PRO A 153 -13.36 20.07 6.97
C PRO A 153 -13.83 19.11 5.89
N TYR A 154 -13.33 17.87 5.94
CA TYR A 154 -13.57 16.84 4.93
C TYR A 154 -14.68 15.87 5.36
N THR A 155 -15.43 15.39 4.38
CA THR A 155 -16.27 14.19 4.44
C THR A 155 -15.46 12.95 4.07
N GLU A 156 -15.97 11.75 4.39
CA GLU A 156 -15.42 10.46 3.93
C GLU A 156 -15.11 10.49 2.43
N GLN A 157 -16.11 10.87 1.62
CA GLN A 157 -16.00 10.85 0.16
C GLN A 157 -14.93 11.81 -0.36
N GLU A 158 -14.76 12.99 0.24
CA GLU A 158 -13.73 13.95 -0.19
C GLU A 158 -12.32 13.42 0.08
N LEU A 159 -12.11 12.71 1.19
CA LEU A 159 -10.84 12.04 1.49
C LEU A 159 -10.60 10.88 0.52
N VAL A 160 -11.61 10.04 0.29
CA VAL A 160 -11.54 8.91 -0.64
C VAL A 160 -11.24 9.37 -2.07
N ASP A 161 -11.91 10.41 -2.55
CA ASP A 161 -11.69 10.97 -3.88
C ASP A 161 -10.29 11.58 -4.02
N PHE A 162 -9.82 12.28 -2.98
CA PHE A 162 -8.47 12.83 -2.96
C PHE A 162 -7.42 11.72 -3.02
N ILE A 163 -7.54 10.69 -2.18
CA ILE A 163 -6.56 9.60 -2.11
C ILE A 163 -6.57 8.80 -3.42
N ASN A 164 -7.74 8.45 -3.96
CA ASN A 164 -7.81 7.74 -5.25
C ASN A 164 -7.18 8.53 -6.39
N LYS A 165 -7.22 9.86 -6.35
CA LYS A 165 -6.58 10.72 -7.34
C LYS A 165 -5.05 10.73 -7.22
N HIS A 166 -4.50 10.55 -6.02
CA HIS A 166 -3.05 10.67 -5.75
C HIS A 166 -2.38 9.34 -5.35
N LYS A 167 -3.11 8.22 -5.28
CA LYS A 167 -2.57 6.92 -4.84
C LYS A 167 -1.47 6.36 -5.74
N ARG A 168 -1.44 6.75 -7.02
CA ARG A 168 -0.37 6.37 -7.95
C ARG A 168 0.84 7.28 -7.74
N ALA A 169 1.82 6.79 -7.00
CA ALA A 169 3.06 7.52 -6.74
C ALA A 169 4.01 7.53 -7.95
N THR A 170 4.89 8.52 -7.96
CA THR A 170 5.95 8.74 -8.94
C THR A 170 7.02 7.65 -8.85
N LEU A 171 7.35 7.22 -7.63
CA LEU A 171 8.18 6.05 -7.35
C LEU A 171 7.39 5.13 -6.43
N ARG A 172 7.25 3.87 -6.83
CA ARG A 172 6.53 2.83 -6.10
C ARG A 172 7.44 1.62 -5.95
N LYS A 173 7.53 1.06 -4.75
CA LYS A 173 8.16 -0.26 -4.56
C LYS A 173 7.14 -1.32 -4.92
N LEU A 174 7.54 -2.31 -5.70
CA LEU A 174 6.74 -3.51 -5.90
C LEU A 174 6.82 -4.36 -4.64
N ARG A 175 5.69 -4.66 -4.01
CA ARG A 175 5.66 -5.43 -2.75
C ARG A 175 4.87 -6.73 -2.94
N PRO A 176 5.20 -7.81 -2.22
CA PRO A 176 4.49 -9.07 -2.36
C PRO A 176 2.98 -8.95 -2.09
N GLU A 177 2.55 -8.10 -1.16
CA GLU A 177 1.15 -7.97 -0.76
C GLU A 177 0.23 -7.29 -1.80
N ASP A 178 0.78 -6.54 -2.76
CA ASP A 178 0.03 -5.75 -3.76
C ASP A 178 0.67 -5.81 -5.16
N MET A 179 1.49 -6.84 -5.42
CA MET A 179 2.30 -6.92 -6.64
C MET A 179 1.46 -6.94 -7.93
N PHE A 180 0.27 -7.56 -7.90
CA PHE A 180 -0.59 -7.65 -9.08
C PHE A 180 -1.34 -6.34 -9.29
N GLU A 181 -1.87 -5.69 -8.23
CA GLU A 181 -2.48 -4.36 -8.35
C GLU A 181 -1.49 -3.36 -8.96
N THR A 182 -0.27 -3.33 -8.43
CA THR A 182 0.79 -2.43 -8.92
C THR A 182 1.17 -2.72 -10.37
N TRP A 183 1.19 -3.99 -10.77
CA TRP A 183 1.58 -4.40 -12.11
C TRP A 183 0.47 -4.21 -13.15
N GLU A 184 -0.80 -4.33 -12.76
CA GLU A 184 -1.94 -4.06 -13.63
C GLU A 184 -2.21 -2.55 -13.80
N ASP A 185 -1.71 -1.73 -12.87
CA ASP A 185 -1.79 -0.27 -12.91
C ASP A 185 -0.74 0.38 -13.84
N ASP A 186 -0.77 0.02 -15.12
CA ASP A 186 0.14 0.52 -16.14
C ASP A 186 -0.16 1.96 -16.62
N LEU A 187 0.87 2.57 -17.24
CA LEU A 187 0.76 3.84 -17.95
C LEU A 187 0.83 3.56 -19.45
N ASP A 188 -0.29 3.67 -20.16
CA ASP A 188 -0.38 3.44 -21.61
C ASP A 188 0.20 2.09 -22.08
N GLY A 189 0.02 1.04 -21.28
CA GLY A 189 0.49 -0.32 -21.54
C GLY A 189 1.97 -0.55 -21.22
N ILE A 190 2.64 0.38 -20.54
CA ILE A 190 4.06 0.28 -20.17
C ILE A 190 4.31 0.59 -18.70
N HIS A 191 5.40 0.00 -18.18
CA HIS A 191 5.99 0.32 -16.87
C HIS A 191 7.44 0.76 -17.05
N ILE A 192 7.85 1.80 -16.32
CA ILE A 192 9.27 2.11 -16.13
C ILE A 192 9.72 1.29 -14.91
N VAL A 193 10.54 0.26 -15.14
CA VAL A 193 10.98 -0.65 -14.08
C VAL A 193 12.45 -0.41 -13.75
N ALA A 194 12.74 -0.28 -12.46
CA ALA A 194 14.09 -0.14 -11.92
C ALA A 194 14.40 -1.31 -10.98
N PHE A 195 15.51 -2.01 -11.22
CA PHE A 195 15.97 -3.08 -10.32
C PHE A 195 17.14 -2.57 -9.48
N ALA A 196 17.02 -2.69 -8.17
CA ALA A 196 18.11 -2.42 -7.23
C ALA A 196 17.87 -3.14 -5.92
N GLU A 197 18.92 -3.79 -5.43
CA GLU A 197 18.95 -4.44 -4.11
C GLU A 197 19.28 -3.37 -3.06
N GLU A 198 18.41 -3.16 -2.08
CA GLU A 198 18.58 -2.12 -1.05
C GLU A 198 19.81 -2.38 -0.17
N GLU A 199 20.11 -3.66 0.09
CA GLU A 199 21.23 -4.10 0.92
C GLU A 199 22.58 -4.09 0.19
N ASP A 200 22.59 -3.98 -1.14
CA ASP A 200 23.81 -3.83 -1.93
C ASP A 200 24.26 -2.36 -2.00
N PRO A 201 25.54 -2.03 -1.77
CA PRO A 201 26.00 -0.64 -1.80
C PRO A 201 25.73 0.11 -3.11
N ASP A 202 25.86 -0.57 -4.26
CA ASP A 202 25.60 0.05 -5.57
C ASP A 202 24.09 0.20 -5.79
N GLY A 203 23.30 -0.79 -5.36
CA GLY A 203 21.84 -0.73 -5.36
C GLY A 203 21.29 0.41 -4.50
N TYR A 204 21.79 0.57 -3.28
CA TYR A 204 21.43 1.68 -2.40
C TYR A 204 21.73 3.04 -3.04
N GLU A 205 22.91 3.24 -3.63
CA GLU A 205 23.25 4.49 -4.33
C GLU A 205 22.28 4.76 -5.49
N PHE A 206 21.94 3.73 -6.26
CA PHE A 206 20.99 3.85 -7.36
C PHE A 206 19.58 4.20 -6.88
N ILE A 207 19.11 3.62 -5.77
CA ILE A 207 17.81 3.94 -5.15
C ILE A 207 17.77 5.41 -4.73
N GLN A 208 18.85 5.96 -4.16
CA GLN A 208 18.89 7.39 -3.82
C GLN A 208 18.73 8.29 -5.05
N ILE A 209 19.33 7.91 -6.18
CA ILE A 209 19.16 8.61 -7.46
C ILE A 209 17.71 8.50 -7.94
N LEU A 210 17.08 7.32 -7.84
CA LEU A 210 15.67 7.14 -8.20
C LEU A 210 14.75 8.04 -7.35
N LYS A 211 15.01 8.13 -6.04
CA LYS A 211 14.26 9.02 -5.13
C LYS A 211 14.43 10.48 -5.53
N GLU A 212 15.64 10.92 -5.88
CA GLU A 212 15.89 12.28 -6.37
C GLU A 212 15.15 12.57 -7.68
N VAL A 213 15.24 11.66 -8.66
CA VAL A 213 14.51 11.77 -9.94
C VAL A 213 13.00 11.83 -9.71
N ALA A 214 12.47 11.01 -8.81
CA ALA A 214 11.04 11.00 -8.50
C ALA A 214 10.60 12.33 -7.88
N ARG A 215 11.33 12.84 -6.88
CA ARG A 215 11.04 14.15 -6.24
C ARG A 215 11.07 15.30 -7.23
N GLU A 216 12.04 15.33 -8.14
CA GLU A 216 12.14 16.37 -9.16
C GLU A 216 10.98 16.35 -10.17
N ASN A 217 10.29 15.21 -10.31
CA ASN A 217 9.25 14.99 -11.31
C ASN A 217 7.89 14.59 -10.70
N THR A 218 7.68 14.81 -9.40
CA THR A 218 6.47 14.37 -8.67
C THR A 218 5.17 14.96 -9.22
N GLU A 219 5.25 16.13 -9.88
CA GLU A 219 4.10 16.80 -10.51
C GLU A 219 3.79 16.27 -11.93
N ASN A 220 4.56 15.30 -12.44
CA ASN A 220 4.35 14.72 -13.77
C ASN A 220 3.44 13.47 -13.69
N PRO A 221 2.15 13.57 -14.04
CA PRO A 221 1.22 12.44 -13.92
C PRO A 221 1.51 11.29 -14.90
N GLU A 222 2.37 11.53 -15.90
CA GLU A 222 2.78 10.55 -16.91
C GLU A 222 4.04 9.77 -16.48
N LEU A 223 4.55 10.02 -15.26
CA LEU A 223 5.71 9.34 -14.71
C LEU A 223 5.30 8.47 -13.52
N SER A 224 5.53 7.16 -13.64
CA SER A 224 5.53 6.25 -12.51
C SER A 224 6.60 5.19 -12.71
N ILE A 225 7.49 5.08 -11.73
CA ILE A 225 8.61 4.14 -11.71
C ILE A 225 8.30 3.05 -10.69
N VAL A 226 8.34 1.80 -11.14
CA VAL A 226 8.23 0.63 -10.28
C VAL A 226 9.64 0.16 -9.94
N TRP A 227 10.05 0.39 -8.69
CA TRP A 227 11.27 -0.18 -8.14
C TRP A 227 10.99 -1.60 -7.65
N ILE A 228 11.80 -2.55 -8.11
CA ILE A 228 11.78 -3.94 -7.68
C ILE A 228 13.10 -4.23 -6.98
N ASP A 229 13.04 -4.60 -5.70
CA ASP A 229 14.15 -5.25 -5.03
C ASP A 229 14.16 -6.74 -5.43
N PRO A 230 15.21 -7.23 -6.11
CA PRO A 230 15.31 -8.64 -6.47
C PRO A 230 15.21 -9.63 -5.30
N ASP A 231 15.61 -9.22 -4.10
CA ASP A 231 15.63 -10.08 -2.91
C ASP A 231 14.22 -10.33 -2.35
N ASP A 232 13.26 -9.43 -2.60
CA ASP A 232 11.86 -9.61 -2.24
C ASP A 232 11.17 -10.67 -3.11
N PHE A 233 11.70 -10.94 -4.32
CA PHE A 233 11.10 -11.85 -5.30
C PHE A 233 12.08 -12.93 -5.80
N PRO A 234 12.63 -13.78 -4.91
CA PRO A 234 13.69 -14.72 -5.27
C PRO A 234 13.24 -15.73 -6.35
N LEU A 235 11.96 -16.12 -6.35
CA LEU A 235 11.40 -17.05 -7.33
C LEU A 235 11.18 -16.42 -8.72
N VAL A 236 10.82 -15.13 -8.75
CA VAL A 236 10.60 -14.39 -10.00
C VAL A 236 11.94 -14.09 -10.65
N CYS A 237 12.91 -13.62 -9.88
CA CYS A 237 14.27 -13.32 -10.35
C CYS A 237 14.94 -14.56 -10.96
N VAL A 238 14.83 -15.74 -10.33
CA VAL A 238 15.33 -17.00 -10.91
C VAL A 238 14.65 -17.29 -12.26
N THR A 239 13.35 -17.01 -12.39
CA THR A 239 12.58 -17.29 -13.61
C THR A 239 12.94 -16.32 -14.74
N VAL A 240 13.02 -15.02 -14.46
CA VAL A 240 13.41 -13.98 -15.43
C VAL A 240 14.86 -14.16 -15.88
N ILE A 241 15.79 -14.40 -14.95
CA ILE A 241 17.20 -14.70 -15.27
C ILE A 241 17.30 -15.98 -16.09
N SER A 242 16.51 -17.02 -15.79
CA SER A 242 16.52 -18.24 -16.60
C SER A 242 16.01 -18.03 -18.04
N HIS A 243 15.07 -17.08 -18.25
CA HIS A 243 14.56 -16.72 -19.56
C HIS A 243 15.58 -15.87 -20.35
N PHE A 244 16.25 -14.92 -19.68
CA PHE A 244 17.32 -14.12 -20.29
C PHE A 244 18.62 -14.91 -20.53
N SER A 245 18.93 -15.89 -19.69
CA SER A 245 20.05 -16.82 -19.89
C SER A 245 19.80 -17.77 -21.08
N LYS A 246 18.55 -18.19 -21.31
CA LYS A 246 18.19 -19.00 -22.48
C LYS A 246 18.16 -18.20 -23.78
N SER A 247 17.87 -16.90 -23.74
CA SER A 247 17.90 -16.03 -24.93
C SER A 247 19.32 -15.63 -25.36
N HIS A 248 20.33 -15.82 -24.49
CA HIS A 248 21.74 -15.62 -24.79
C HIS A 248 22.51 -16.94 -24.97
N SER A 249 22.03 -17.82 -25.85
CA SER A 249 22.94 -18.82 -26.44
C SER A 249 23.96 -18.10 -27.32
N PRO A 250 25.28 -18.23 -27.08
CA PRO A 250 26.27 -17.58 -27.92
C PRO A 250 26.17 -18.13 -29.32
N ILE A 251 25.99 -17.23 -30.29
CA ILE A 251 26.20 -17.54 -31.71
C ILE A 251 27.61 -18.09 -31.82
N LYS A 252 27.74 -19.41 -31.97
CA LYS A 252 29.01 -20.05 -32.29
C LYS A 252 29.50 -19.47 -33.62
N LYS A 253 30.60 -18.72 -33.57
CA LYS A 253 31.49 -18.51 -34.71
C LYS A 253 32.72 -19.38 -34.50
#